data_AF-W0V3E2-F1
#
_entry.id   AF-W0V3E2-F1
#
_cell.length_a   1.000
_cell.length_b   1.000
_cell.length_c   1.000
_cell.angle_alpha   90.00
_cell.angle_beta   90.00
_cell.angle_gamma   90.00
#
_symmetry.space_group_name_H-M   'P 1'
#
loop_
_entity.id
_entity.type
_entity.pdbx_description
1 polymer ?
#
loop_
_entity_poly.entity_id
_entity_poly.type
_entity_poly.pdbx_seq_one_letter_code
_entity_poly.pdbx_strand_id
1 'polypeptide(L)'
;MGGVAGLRFAELTGQRFVGDYSSDEQQYRGLMEAGAAYANTWNLRPGVALTPAQMAALTSDIVWLVEQDITLADGSTQKALVPQVYVRVREGDLDGSGALLAGKDVNINLSGDLSNSGTIAGRDVVRLTVDNVDNLGGRIHGDAVAVSARNDLNNIGGAI
;
A
#
# COMPACT_ATOMS: atom_id res chain seq x y z
N MET A 1 38.72 -1.12 -15.85
CA MET A 1 38.66 -1.88 -14.58
C MET A 1 38.29 -0.87 -13.50
N GLY A 2 37.29 -0.99 -12.65
CA GLY A 2 36.41 -2.09 -12.27
C GLY A 2 35.93 -1.73 -10.85
N GLY A 3 34.63 -1.71 -10.60
CA GLY A 3 34.10 -1.32 -9.29
C GLY A 3 32.62 -0.98 -9.34
N VAL A 4 31.79 -1.95 -9.71
CA VAL A 4 30.33 -1.85 -9.60
C VAL A 4 30.01 -2.00 -8.11
N ALA A 5 29.70 -0.89 -7.45
CA ALA A 5 29.13 -0.91 -6.10
C ALA A 5 27.68 -1.40 -6.24
N GLY A 6 27.48 -2.70 -6.01
CA GLY A 6 26.17 -3.31 -5.99
C GLY A 6 25.28 -2.62 -4.95
N LEU A 7 24.18 -2.04 -5.41
CA LEU A 7 23.10 -1.60 -4.55
C LEU A 7 22.50 -2.84 -3.87
N ARG A 8 22.78 -2.98 -2.58
CA ARG A 8 22.14 -3.96 -1.70
C ARG A 8 20.67 -3.56 -1.53
N PHE A 9 19.77 -4.17 -2.28
CA PHE A 9 18.38 -4.30 -1.88
C PHE A 9 18.28 -5.51 -0.95
N ALA A 10 18.75 -5.34 0.28
CA ALA A 10 18.62 -6.34 1.33
C ALA A 10 18.33 -5.59 2.63
N GLU A 11 17.08 -5.15 2.80
CA GLU A 11 16.40 -4.94 4.09
C GLU A 11 15.04 -4.26 3.88
N LEU A 12 14.01 -5.08 3.66
CA LEU A 12 12.67 -4.78 4.15
C LEU A 12 11.74 -6.00 4.28
N THR A 13 12.25 -7.21 4.06
CA THR A 13 11.62 -8.44 4.55
C THR A 13 12.73 -9.31 5.13
N GLY A 14 12.87 -9.31 6.45
CA GLY A 14 13.78 -10.23 7.13
C GLY A 14 13.33 -11.68 6.96
N GLN A 15 13.61 -12.29 5.81
CA GLN A 15 13.61 -13.73 5.62
C GLN A 15 14.71 -14.05 4.61
N ARG A 16 15.83 -14.50 5.17
CA ARG A 16 16.95 -15.08 4.48
C ARG A 16 16.49 -16.39 3.85
N PHE A 17 16.25 -16.45 2.53
CA PHE A 17 16.17 -17.75 1.86
C PHE A 17 16.99 -17.81 0.57
N VAL A 18 17.86 -18.81 0.60
CA VAL A 18 18.61 -19.42 -0.48
C VAL A 18 17.70 -20.51 -1.04
N GLY A 19 17.41 -20.50 -2.34
CA GLY A 19 16.73 -21.60 -3.04
C GLY A 19 15.37 -21.24 -3.66
N ASP A 20 15.16 -21.72 -4.88
CA ASP A 20 13.91 -21.75 -5.67
C ASP A 20 13.38 -20.41 -6.24
N TYR A 21 14.14 -19.86 -7.20
CA TYR A 21 13.82 -18.74 -8.10
C TYR A 21 12.54 -18.88 -8.96
N SER A 22 11.60 -19.78 -8.63
CA SER A 22 10.40 -20.00 -9.45
C SER A 22 9.16 -19.28 -8.94
N SER A 23 8.99 -19.07 -7.63
CA SER A 23 7.73 -18.52 -7.10
C SER A 23 7.66 -17.01 -7.20
N ASP A 24 8.66 -16.30 -6.66
CA ASP A 24 8.60 -14.85 -6.49
C ASP A 24 8.72 -14.10 -7.82
N GLU A 25 9.55 -14.60 -8.74
CA GLU A 25 9.68 -14.02 -10.08
C GLU A 25 8.40 -14.23 -10.90
N GLN A 26 7.79 -15.42 -10.83
CA GLN A 26 6.53 -15.69 -11.54
C GLN A 26 5.39 -14.86 -10.96
N GLN A 27 5.34 -14.72 -9.64
CA GLN A 27 4.37 -13.84 -8.97
C GLN A 27 4.57 -12.39 -9.40
N TYR A 28 5.80 -11.88 -9.36
CA TYR A 28 6.10 -10.51 -9.78
C TYR A 28 5.78 -10.28 -11.25
N ARG A 29 6.06 -11.25 -12.12
CA ARG A 29 5.67 -11.22 -13.54
C ARG A 29 4.16 -11.18 -13.72
N GLY A 30 3.42 -12.01 -12.99
CA GLY A 30 1.96 -12.02 -13.01
C GLY A 30 1.36 -10.67 -12.59
N LEU A 31 1.92 -10.03 -11.56
CA LEU A 31 1.51 -8.69 -11.13
C LEU A 31 1.81 -7.61 -12.20
N MET A 32 2.95 -7.70 -12.90
CA MET A 32 3.27 -6.78 -14.00
C MET A 32 2.36 -6.99 -15.22
N GLU A 33 2.06 -8.24 -15.58
CA GLU A 33 1.14 -8.57 -16.67
C GLU A 33 -0.28 -8.07 -16.37
N ALA A 34 -0.75 -8.27 -15.13
CA ALA A 34 -2.02 -7.72 -14.66
C ALA A 34 -2.05 -6.19 -14.71
N GLY A 35 -0.94 -5.54 -14.33
CA GLY A 35 -0.78 -4.08 -14.44
C GLY A 35 -0.84 -3.58 -15.89
N ALA A 36 -0.17 -4.27 -16.81
CA ALA A 36 -0.21 -3.95 -18.23
C ALA A 36 -1.62 -4.12 -18.83
N ALA A 37 -2.33 -5.19 -18.47
CA ALA A 37 -3.71 -5.44 -18.92
C ALA A 37 -4.67 -4.35 -18.40
N TYR A 38 -4.55 -3.99 -17.12
CA TYR A 38 -5.33 -2.92 -16.51
C TYR A 38 -5.07 -1.57 -17.20
N ALA A 39 -3.80 -1.24 -17.46
CA ALA A 39 -3.41 -0.02 -18.13
C ALA A 39 -3.96 0.10 -19.55
N ASN A 40 -3.98 -0.99 -20.31
CA ASN A 40 -4.58 -1.00 -21.65
C ASN A 40 -6.09 -0.74 -21.59
N THR A 41 -6.78 -1.35 -20.63
CA THR A 41 -8.24 -1.20 -20.44
C THR A 41 -8.63 0.23 -20.09
N TRP A 42 -7.83 0.89 -19.24
CA TRP A 42 -8.08 2.24 -18.73
C TRP A 42 -7.30 3.33 -19.48
N ASN A 43 -6.58 2.96 -20.56
CA ASN A 43 -5.73 3.85 -21.35
C ASN A 43 -4.75 4.67 -20.48
N LEU A 44 -4.14 4.00 -19.50
CA LEU A 44 -3.22 4.59 -18.53
C LEU A 44 -1.80 4.68 -19.07
N ARG A 45 -1.05 5.66 -18.57
CA ARG A 45 0.36 5.85 -18.91
C ARG A 45 1.23 5.61 -17.68
N PRO A 46 2.27 4.77 -17.78
CA PRO A 46 3.30 4.67 -16.75
C PRO A 46 3.85 6.06 -16.37
N GLY A 47 4.19 6.22 -15.10
CA GLY A 47 4.67 7.48 -14.54
C GLY A 47 3.61 8.25 -13.75
N VAL A 48 2.33 7.94 -13.92
CA VAL A 48 1.23 8.56 -13.16
C VAL A 48 0.65 7.56 -12.16
N ALA A 49 0.58 7.95 -10.90
CA ALA A 49 -0.06 7.15 -9.86
C ALA A 49 -1.56 6.94 -10.14
N LEU A 50 -2.10 5.79 -9.73
CA LEU A 50 -3.53 5.54 -9.86
C LEU A 50 -4.35 6.49 -8.97
N THR A 51 -5.42 7.03 -9.54
CA THR A 51 -6.45 7.76 -8.78
C THR A 51 -7.27 6.81 -7.90
N PRO A 52 -7.98 7.32 -6.88
CA PRO A 52 -8.87 6.50 -6.06
C PRO A 52 -9.92 5.73 -6.86
N ALA A 53 -10.51 6.36 -7.88
CA ALA A 53 -11.50 5.71 -8.74
C ALA A 53 -10.90 4.56 -9.57
N GLN A 54 -9.66 4.72 -10.03
CA GLN A 54 -8.92 3.65 -10.73
C GLN A 54 -8.57 2.51 -9.77
N MET A 55 -8.05 2.82 -8.57
CA MET A 55 -7.79 1.80 -7.56
C MET A 55 -9.04 0.99 -7.20
N ALA A 56 -10.19 1.64 -7.02
CA ALA A 56 -11.46 0.99 -6.74
C ALA A 56 -11.93 0.05 -7.88
N ALA A 57 -11.46 0.28 -9.11
CA ALA A 57 -11.78 -0.54 -10.27
C ALA A 57 -10.79 -1.70 -10.51
N LEU A 58 -9.80 -1.91 -9.63
CA LEU A 58 -8.88 -3.03 -9.75
C LEU A 58 -9.60 -4.36 -9.56
N THR A 59 -9.39 -5.28 -10.49
CA THR A 59 -9.95 -6.65 -10.43
C THR A 59 -8.92 -7.69 -9.96
N SER A 60 -7.63 -7.33 -10.00
CA SER A 60 -6.46 -8.11 -9.58
C SER A 60 -5.42 -7.18 -8.95
N ASP A 61 -4.54 -7.73 -8.13
CA ASP A 61 -3.35 -7.00 -7.66
C ASP A 61 -2.42 -6.74 -8.84
N ILE A 62 -1.73 -5.59 -8.83
CA ILE A 62 -0.85 -5.20 -9.93
C ILE A 62 0.46 -4.59 -9.44
N VAL A 63 1.49 -4.70 -10.27
CA VAL A 63 2.67 -3.84 -10.21
C VAL A 63 2.50 -2.73 -11.25
N TRP A 64 2.68 -1.50 -10.82
CA TRP A 64 2.52 -0.30 -11.64
C TRP A 64 3.73 0.63 -11.48
N LEU A 65 4.17 1.25 -12.57
CA LEU A 65 5.33 2.15 -12.57
C LEU A 65 4.87 3.60 -12.35
N VAL A 66 5.37 4.22 -11.28
CA VAL A 66 5.05 5.60 -10.91
C VAL A 66 6.32 6.44 -10.93
N GLU A 67 6.24 7.67 -11.44
CA GLU A 67 7.37 8.58 -11.42
C GLU A 67 7.59 9.09 -10.00
N GLN A 68 8.82 8.95 -9.50
CA GLN A 68 9.25 9.50 -8.22
C GLN A 68 10.58 10.24 -8.38
N ASP A 69 10.76 11.27 -7.55
CA ASP A 69 12.05 11.93 -7.42
C ASP A 69 12.93 11.09 -6.48
N ILE A 70 14.02 10.55 -7.01
CA ILE A 70 15.00 9.74 -6.29
C ILE A 70 16.23 10.59 -5.99
N THR A 71 16.63 10.63 -4.73
CA THR A 71 17.91 11.23 -4.32
C THR A 71 19.03 10.23 -4.57
N LEU A 72 19.95 10.59 -5.47
CA LEU A 72 21.15 9.83 -5.77
C LEU A 72 22.19 9.99 -4.65
N ALA A 73 23.18 9.10 -4.63
CA ALA A 73 24.23 9.09 -3.59
C ALA A 73 25.07 10.37 -3.54
N ASP A 74 25.06 11.16 -4.62
CA ASP A 74 25.73 12.46 -4.72
C ASP A 74 24.86 13.64 -4.26
N GLY A 75 23.65 13.38 -3.77
CA GLY A 75 22.69 14.38 -3.30
C GLY A 75 21.85 15.03 -4.40
N SER A 76 22.07 14.68 -5.67
CA SER A 76 21.22 15.13 -6.78
C SER A 76 19.89 14.38 -6.80
N THR A 77 18.84 14.99 -7.36
CA THR A 77 17.52 14.37 -7.52
C THR A 77 17.27 14.05 -8.98
N GLN A 78 16.78 12.84 -9.25
CA GLN A 78 16.42 12.40 -10.59
C GLN A 78 15.05 11.72 -10.59
N LYS A 79 14.26 12.01 -11.62
CA LYS A 79 12.99 11.33 -11.89
C LYS A 79 13.25 9.90 -12.38
N ALA A 80 12.65 8.94 -11.70
CA ALA A 80 12.71 7.53 -12.08
C ALA A 80 11.33 6.89 -11.97
N LEU A 81 11.08 5.90 -12.82
CA LEU A 81 9.92 5.03 -12.71
C LEU A 81 10.20 3.98 -11.64
N VAL A 82 9.40 4.01 -10.58
CA VAL A 82 9.51 3.10 -9.45
C VAL A 82 8.35 2.11 -9.50
N PRO A 83 8.61 0.78 -9.42
CA PRO A 83 7.57 -0.21 -9.25
C PRO A 83 6.84 -0.04 -7.93
N GLN A 84 5.53 0.09 -7.98
CA GLN A 84 4.63 0.13 -6.84
C GLN A 84 3.59 -0.98 -6.96
N VAL A 85 3.25 -1.62 -5.85
CA VAL A 85 2.19 -2.64 -5.81
C VAL A 85 0.88 -1.97 -5.42
N TYR A 86 -0.15 -2.16 -6.22
CA TYR A 86 -1.54 -1.79 -5.90
C TYR A 86 -2.34 -3.06 -5.68
N VAL A 87 -2.99 -3.16 -4.52
CA VAL A 87 -3.76 -4.34 -4.12
C VAL A 87 -5.23 -4.07 -4.41
N ARG A 88 -5.93 -5.05 -5.00
CA ARG A 88 -7.37 -4.93 -5.22
C ARG A 88 -8.08 -4.95 -3.87
N VAL A 89 -9.13 -4.14 -3.77
CA VAL A 89 -10.02 -4.16 -2.61
C VAL A 89 -11.11 -5.22 -2.85
N ARG A 90 -11.23 -6.21 -1.95
CA ARG A 90 -12.36 -7.15 -1.92
C ARG A 90 -13.41 -6.66 -0.94
N GLU A 91 -14.65 -7.08 -1.18
CA GLU A 91 -15.72 -6.94 -0.20
C GLU A 91 -15.30 -7.70 1.07
N GLY A 92 -15.11 -6.96 2.18
CA GLY A 92 -14.54 -7.48 3.43
C GLY A 92 -13.04 -7.19 3.65
N ASP A 93 -12.28 -6.73 2.66
CA ASP A 93 -10.88 -6.30 2.91
C ASP A 93 -10.83 -4.98 3.70
N LEU A 94 -11.92 -4.20 3.63
CA LEU A 94 -12.08 -2.91 4.31
C LEU A 94 -13.16 -2.92 5.40
N ASP A 95 -13.73 -4.08 5.74
CA ASP A 95 -14.66 -4.21 6.89
C ASP A 95 -13.91 -4.45 8.22
N GLY A 96 -12.59 -4.66 8.12
CA GLY A 96 -11.73 -5.00 9.23
C GLY A 96 -12.10 -6.29 9.95
N SER A 97 -13.01 -7.15 9.51
CA SER A 97 -13.54 -8.31 10.26
C SER A 97 -12.55 -9.41 10.63
N GLY A 98 -11.29 -9.30 10.22
CA GLY A 98 -10.21 -10.17 10.71
C GLY A 98 -8.83 -9.94 10.10
N ALA A 99 -8.65 -8.97 9.21
CA ALA A 99 -7.37 -8.70 8.55
C ALA A 99 -6.47 -7.74 9.36
N LEU A 100 -5.16 -7.95 9.28
CA LEU A 100 -4.14 -7.01 9.78
C LEU A 100 -3.69 -6.13 8.61
N LEU A 101 -3.96 -4.82 8.70
CA LEU A 101 -3.43 -3.79 7.81
C LEU A 101 -2.27 -3.10 8.54
N ALA A 102 -1.03 -3.33 8.11
CA ALA A 102 0.16 -2.83 8.77
C ALA A 102 1.16 -2.13 7.83
N GLY A 103 1.78 -1.05 8.29
CA GLY A 103 2.79 -0.30 7.54
C GLY A 103 3.65 0.58 8.45
N LYS A 104 4.73 1.18 7.91
CA LYS A 104 5.50 2.20 8.67
C LYS A 104 4.61 3.42 8.94
N ASP A 105 3.98 3.91 7.90
CA ASP A 105 2.95 4.95 7.94
C ASP A 105 1.70 4.38 7.26
N VAL A 106 0.55 4.45 7.95
CA VAL A 106 -0.75 4.07 7.38
C VAL A 106 -1.54 5.34 7.13
N ASN A 107 -1.98 5.57 5.89
CA ASN A 107 -2.81 6.71 5.54
C ASN A 107 -4.04 6.23 4.79
N ILE A 108 -5.21 6.40 5.40
CA ILE A 108 -6.52 6.01 4.86
C ILE A 108 -7.30 7.28 4.59
N ASN A 109 -7.63 7.54 3.33
CA ASN A 109 -8.44 8.68 2.92
C ASN A 109 -9.64 8.16 2.12
N LEU A 110 -10.82 8.22 2.73
CA LEU A 110 -12.08 7.76 2.15
C LEU A 110 -13.08 8.91 2.09
N SER A 111 -13.87 8.96 1.04
CA SER A 111 -15.04 9.83 0.94
C SER A 111 -16.32 9.16 1.47
N GLY A 112 -16.16 8.21 2.40
CA GLY A 112 -17.21 7.39 2.99
C GLY A 112 -16.73 6.78 4.31
N ASP A 113 -17.40 5.73 4.75
CA ASP A 113 -17.21 5.18 6.10
C ASP A 113 -16.04 4.19 6.17
N LEU A 114 -15.36 4.16 7.31
CA LEU A 114 -14.39 3.13 7.69
C LEU A 114 -14.98 2.26 8.78
N SER A 115 -15.23 0.98 8.49
CA SER A 115 -15.55 -0.01 9.53
C SER A 115 -14.30 -0.84 9.81
N ASN A 116 -13.89 -0.92 11.08
CA ASN A 116 -12.76 -1.73 11.51
C ASN A 116 -13.17 -2.68 12.63
N SER A 117 -13.06 -3.99 12.39
CA SER A 117 -13.22 -5.02 13.42
C SER A 117 -11.94 -5.85 13.66
N GLY A 118 -10.80 -5.35 13.17
CA GLY A 118 -9.52 -6.07 13.02
C GLY A 118 -8.38 -5.15 13.39
N THR A 119 -7.17 -5.31 12.85
CA THR A 119 -6.03 -4.46 13.27
C THR A 119 -5.53 -3.54 12.17
N ILE A 120 -5.49 -2.24 12.44
CA ILE A 120 -4.81 -1.21 11.65
C ILE A 120 -3.57 -0.77 12.45
N ALA A 121 -2.36 -1.02 11.94
CA ALA A 121 -1.10 -0.79 12.63
C ALA A 121 -0.14 0.08 11.81
N GLY A 122 0.13 1.30 12.26
CA GLY A 122 1.24 2.13 11.79
C GLY A 122 2.42 1.98 12.75
N ARG A 123 3.66 1.89 12.25
CA ARG A 123 4.83 1.99 13.15
C ARG A 123 4.94 3.40 13.70
N ASP A 124 5.04 4.37 12.80
CA ASP A 124 5.29 5.77 13.15
C ASP A 124 3.95 6.54 13.20
N VAL A 125 3.09 6.38 12.19
CA VAL A 125 1.80 7.08 12.14
C VAL A 125 0.66 6.25 11.54
N VAL A 126 -0.53 6.41 12.10
CA VAL A 126 -1.81 6.10 11.46
C VAL A 126 -2.55 7.41 11.24
N ARG A 127 -2.93 7.72 10.00
CA ARG A 127 -3.76 8.87 9.65
C ARG A 127 -5.02 8.40 8.93
N LEU A 128 -6.17 8.75 9.47
CA LEU A 128 -7.49 8.42 8.92
C LEU A 128 -8.20 9.73 8.56
N THR A 129 -8.72 9.83 7.35
CA THR A 129 -9.55 10.96 6.90
C THR A 129 -10.77 10.39 6.17
N VAL A 130 -11.92 10.35 6.85
CA VAL A 130 -13.10 9.59 6.43
C VAL A 130 -14.40 10.29 6.83
N ASP A 131 -15.55 9.80 6.39
CA ASP A 131 -16.86 10.35 6.78
C ASP A 131 -17.22 9.90 8.20
N ASN A 132 -17.23 8.58 8.42
CA ASN A 132 -17.42 7.94 9.72
C ASN A 132 -16.31 6.92 10.01
N VAL A 133 -15.98 6.73 11.29
CA VAL A 133 -15.14 5.61 11.75
C VAL A 133 -15.96 4.74 12.71
N ASP A 134 -16.19 3.49 12.35
CA ASP A 134 -16.78 2.47 13.21
C ASP A 134 -15.72 1.42 13.58
N ASN A 135 -15.01 1.62 14.69
CA ASN A 135 -14.10 0.63 15.25
C ASN A 135 -14.86 -0.36 16.15
N LEU A 136 -15.30 -1.48 15.57
CA LEU A 136 -16.17 -2.49 16.15
C LEU A 136 -15.35 -3.72 16.63
N GLY A 137 -14.78 -3.66 17.83
CA GLY A 137 -13.93 -4.73 18.35
C GLY A 137 -12.52 -4.76 17.76
N GLY A 138 -12.21 -3.84 16.83
CA GLY A 138 -10.91 -3.71 16.20
C GLY A 138 -9.88 -2.92 17.01
N ARG A 139 -8.63 -2.97 16.58
CA ARG A 139 -7.50 -2.18 17.09
C ARG A 139 -6.97 -1.26 16.00
N ILE A 140 -6.81 0.01 16.32
CA ILE A 140 -6.05 0.98 15.54
C ILE A 140 -4.86 1.36 16.43
N HIS A 141 -3.62 1.29 15.93
CA HIS A 141 -2.46 1.63 16.76
C HIS A 141 -1.28 2.15 15.92
N GLY A 142 -0.51 3.05 16.51
CA GLY A 142 0.83 3.43 16.04
C GLY A 142 1.48 4.40 17.03
N ASP A 143 2.73 4.80 16.78
CA ASP A 143 3.42 5.78 17.64
C ASP A 143 2.64 7.11 17.69
N ALA A 144 2.02 7.50 16.57
CA ALA A 144 1.02 8.55 16.50
C ALA A 144 -0.24 8.08 15.75
N VAL A 145 -1.42 8.41 16.28
CA VAL A 145 -2.71 8.14 15.62
C VAL A 145 -3.45 9.46 15.44
N ALA A 146 -3.81 9.78 14.20
CA ALA A 146 -4.58 10.98 13.84
C ALA A 146 -5.84 10.56 13.08
N VAL A 147 -7.01 10.82 13.68
CA VAL A 147 -8.30 10.48 13.08
C VAL A 147 -9.07 11.77 12.79
N SER A 148 -9.44 11.95 11.52
CA SER A 148 -10.29 13.04 11.04
C SER A 148 -11.56 12.42 10.42
N ALA A 149 -12.55 12.17 11.26
CA ALA A 149 -13.89 11.81 10.82
C ALA A 149 -14.72 13.08 10.58
N ARG A 150 -15.51 13.14 9.51
CA ARG A 150 -16.39 14.30 9.26
C ARG A 150 -17.61 14.33 10.15
N ASN A 151 -18.19 13.17 10.42
CA ASN A 151 -19.41 13.05 11.21
C ASN A 151 -19.10 12.34 12.53
N ASP A 152 -18.91 11.02 12.52
CA ASP A 152 -18.81 10.22 13.75
C ASP A 152 -17.53 9.40 13.84
N LEU A 153 -17.04 9.24 15.08
CA LEU A 153 -16.01 8.27 15.46
C LEU A 153 -16.56 7.42 16.60
N ASN A 154 -16.94 6.19 16.26
CA ASN A 154 -17.47 5.19 17.17
C ASN A 154 -16.38 4.15 17.46
N ASN A 155 -15.95 4.06 18.73
CA ASN A 155 -15.11 2.97 19.20
C ASN A 155 -15.91 2.05 20.11
N ILE A 156 -16.38 0.93 19.58
CA ILE A 156 -17.29 0.00 20.25
C ILE A 156 -16.55 -1.32 20.48
N GLY A 157 -16.14 -1.56 21.72
CA GLY A 157 -15.45 -2.80 22.10
C GLY A 157 -14.03 -2.96 21.53
N GLY A 158 -13.50 -1.93 20.87
CA GLY A 158 -12.16 -1.89 20.29
C GLY A 158 -11.19 -0.92 20.98
N ALA A 159 -10.01 -0.73 20.40
CA ALA A 159 -8.99 0.20 20.86
C ALA A 159 -8.46 1.07 19.70
N ILE A 160 -8.11 2.33 20.01
CA ILE A 160 -7.46 3.30 19.11
C ILE A 160 -6.29 3.93 19.87
#